data_AF-A0AAN4LDG3-F1
#
_entry.id   AF-A0AAN4LDG3-F1
#
_cell.length_a   1.000
_cell.length_b   1.000
_cell.length_c   1.000
_cell.angle_alpha   90.00
_cell.angle_beta   90.00
_cell.angle_gamma   90.00
#
_symmetry.space_group_name_H-M   'P 1'
#
loop_
_entity.id
_entity.type
_entity.pdbx_description
1 polymer ?
#
loop_
_entity_poly.entity_id
_entity_poly.type
_entity_poly.pdbx_seq_one_letter_code
_entity_poly.pdbx_strand_id
1 'polypeptide(L)'
;MRITCSPGFPGSMIGSIDLQPSKYYTPPSSNSKITEYVDPELVTIPYVEDPEFGSHFDNMKVMNGTYKDEMHVSYDVEFTIDVDKKGYITQFEHTFQLERYLDLVRTKSYKVIKTNWCGQTFHVMTYSYLEEVIHPKNVLFKCNLAEDVFVVAELVSNRSDESATEHGIRDLHFRALISARDDLYPLDYMCEPDFDLSID
;
A
#
# COMPACT_ATOMS: atom_id res chain seq x y z
N MET A 1 5.28 -8.41 7.97
CA MET A 1 4.72 -8.01 6.67
C MET A 1 5.82 -8.15 5.65
N ARG A 2 5.62 -8.99 4.62
CA ARG A 2 6.63 -9.17 3.57
C ARG A 2 6.47 -8.10 2.49
N ILE A 3 7.60 -7.47 2.15
CA ILE A 3 7.69 -6.44 1.12
C ILE A 3 8.85 -6.85 0.20
N THR A 4 8.52 -7.32 -0.99
CA THR A 4 9.51 -7.81 -1.96
C THR A 4 9.87 -6.73 -2.98
N CYS A 5 11.09 -6.77 -3.50
CA CYS A 5 11.53 -5.97 -4.63
C CYS A 5 12.62 -6.75 -5.39
N SER A 6 12.37 -7.08 -6.65
CA SER A 6 13.24 -7.91 -7.49
C SER A 6 13.21 -7.47 -8.96
N PRO A 7 14.19 -7.84 -9.80
CA PRO A 7 14.14 -7.54 -11.22
C PRO A 7 12.87 -8.12 -11.87
N GLY A 8 12.14 -7.31 -12.63
CA GLY A 8 10.92 -7.71 -13.34
C GLY A 8 11.15 -7.83 -14.85
N PHE A 9 11.28 -6.68 -15.50
CA PHE A 9 11.60 -6.56 -16.93
C PHE A 9 12.87 -5.73 -17.10
N PRO A 10 13.51 -5.71 -18.29
CA PRO A 10 14.75 -4.96 -18.49
C PRO A 10 14.62 -3.48 -18.05
N GLY A 11 15.32 -3.12 -16.98
CA GLY A 11 15.31 -1.76 -16.42
C GLY A 11 14.19 -1.46 -15.42
N SER A 12 13.40 -2.44 -14.99
CA SER A 12 12.36 -2.26 -13.97
C SER A 12 12.48 -3.26 -12.81
N MET A 13 12.10 -2.80 -11.62
CA MET A 13 11.89 -3.65 -10.45
C MET A 13 10.39 -3.91 -10.31
N ILE A 14 10.05 -5.12 -9.89
CA ILE A 14 8.70 -5.52 -9.49
C ILE A 14 8.75 -6.04 -8.06
N GLY A 15 7.68 -5.84 -7.33
CA GLY A 15 7.56 -6.30 -5.96
C GLY A 15 6.11 -6.51 -5.56
N SER A 16 5.94 -7.07 -4.38
CA SER A 16 4.65 -7.30 -3.75
C SER A 16 4.69 -6.95 -2.28
N ILE A 17 3.54 -6.55 -1.75
CA ILE A 17 3.34 -6.27 -0.33
C ILE A 17 2.21 -7.18 0.18
N ASP A 18 2.57 -8.10 1.06
CA ASP A 18 1.65 -9.06 1.66
C ASP A 18 1.01 -8.45 2.91
N LEU A 19 -0.23 -8.01 2.81
CA LEU A 19 -0.93 -7.30 3.89
C LEU A 19 -1.51 -8.22 4.95
N GLN A 20 -1.83 -9.47 4.62
CA GLN A 20 -2.35 -10.41 5.61
C GLN A 20 -1.31 -11.49 5.91
N PRO A 21 -1.21 -11.96 7.16
CA PRO A 21 -0.39 -13.11 7.48
C PRO A 21 -0.84 -14.31 6.64
N SER A 22 0.00 -14.70 5.69
CA SER A 22 -0.25 -15.86 4.85
C SER A 22 -0.20 -17.14 5.70
N LYS A 23 -1.09 -18.11 5.38
CA LYS A 23 -1.02 -19.47 5.94
C LYS A 23 0.23 -20.22 5.47
N TYR A 24 0.77 -19.79 4.34
CA TYR A 24 2.04 -20.24 3.77
C TYR A 24 3.10 -19.25 4.24
N TYR A 25 3.57 -19.44 5.47
CA TYR A 25 4.68 -18.66 5.99
C TYR A 25 5.91 -18.95 5.14
N THR A 26 6.28 -17.97 4.31
CA THR A 26 7.61 -17.97 3.68
C THR A 26 8.55 -17.33 4.70
N PRO A 27 9.53 -18.07 5.23
CA PRO A 27 10.50 -17.46 6.13
C PRO A 27 11.20 -16.28 5.44
N PRO A 28 11.68 -15.29 6.24
CA PRO A 28 12.50 -14.20 5.72
C PRO A 28 13.61 -14.74 4.84
N SER A 29 13.81 -14.10 3.69
CA SER A 29 14.86 -14.50 2.76
C SER A 29 16.21 -14.29 3.44
N SER A 30 16.97 -15.37 3.66
CA SER A 30 18.35 -15.26 4.16
C SER A 30 19.29 -14.55 3.18
N ASN A 31 18.82 -14.29 1.96
CA ASN A 31 19.58 -13.74 0.86
C ASN A 31 19.11 -12.32 0.48
N SER A 32 18.20 -11.71 1.25
CA SER A 32 17.82 -10.32 1.01
C SER A 32 19.05 -9.43 1.08
N LYS A 33 19.25 -8.62 0.05
CA LYS A 33 20.36 -7.67 -0.04
C LYS A 33 20.05 -6.33 0.60
N ILE A 34 18.90 -6.17 1.28
CA ILE A 34 18.45 -4.86 1.79
C ILE A 34 19.50 -4.18 2.68
N THR A 35 20.19 -4.95 3.52
CA THR A 35 21.22 -4.43 4.45
C THR A 35 22.54 -4.05 3.77
N GLU A 36 22.72 -4.39 2.49
CA GLU A 36 23.84 -3.88 1.68
C GLU A 36 23.59 -2.43 1.23
N TYR A 37 22.32 -2.00 1.19
CA TYR A 37 21.90 -0.69 0.67
C TYR A 37 21.29 0.23 1.73
N VAL A 38 20.78 -0.32 2.83
CA VAL A 38 20.13 0.42 3.91
C VAL A 38 20.74 -0.01 5.24
N ASP A 39 21.02 0.96 6.11
CA ASP A 39 21.46 0.68 7.47
C ASP A 39 20.47 -0.27 8.17
N PRO A 40 20.91 -1.41 8.73
CA PRO A 40 20.05 -2.35 9.44
C PRO A 40 19.12 -1.70 10.49
N GLU A 41 19.54 -0.62 11.16
CA GLU A 41 18.70 0.08 12.15
C GLU A 41 17.51 0.84 11.52
N LEU A 42 17.56 1.09 10.21
CA LEU A 42 16.49 1.72 9.44
C LEU A 42 15.53 0.70 8.84
N VAL A 43 15.90 -0.59 8.78
CA VAL A 43 15.07 -1.69 8.23
C VAL A 43 14.00 -2.10 9.24
N THR A 44 13.08 -1.17 9.53
CA THR A 44 12.01 -1.31 10.52
C THR A 44 10.76 -0.55 10.05
N ILE A 45 9.58 -0.97 10.50
CA ILE A 45 8.33 -0.22 10.32
C ILE A 45 7.94 0.36 11.68
N PRO A 46 8.07 1.68 11.91
CA PRO A 46 7.72 2.27 13.19
C PRO A 46 6.21 2.28 13.40
N TYR A 47 5.82 2.11 14.66
CA TYR A 47 4.48 2.38 15.16
C TYR A 47 4.43 3.77 15.80
N VAL A 48 3.45 4.58 15.41
CA VAL A 48 3.25 5.95 15.89
C VAL A 48 1.81 6.11 16.37
N GLU A 49 1.61 6.79 17.49
CA GLU A 49 0.29 7.24 17.91
C GLU A 49 0.12 8.72 17.53
N ASP A 50 -0.85 9.00 16.66
CA ASP A 50 -1.25 10.34 16.26
C ASP A 50 -2.78 10.38 16.12
N PRO A 51 -3.51 10.73 17.19
CA PRO A 51 -4.97 10.70 17.20
C PRO A 51 -5.65 11.59 16.14
N GLU A 52 -4.96 12.62 15.66
CA GLU A 52 -5.50 13.64 14.75
C GLU A 52 -5.18 13.34 13.27
N PHE A 53 -4.29 12.37 13.01
CA PHE A 53 -3.82 12.05 11.65
C PHE A 53 -4.97 11.72 10.69
N GLY A 54 -6.03 11.11 11.20
CA GLY A 54 -7.24 10.74 10.46
C GLY A 54 -7.95 11.93 9.82
N SER A 55 -7.82 13.13 10.40
CA SER A 55 -8.44 14.36 9.86
C SER A 55 -7.94 14.71 8.45
N HIS A 56 -6.76 14.23 8.05
CA HIS A 56 -6.26 14.40 6.68
C HIS A 56 -7.17 13.73 5.63
N PHE A 57 -7.95 12.72 6.01
CA PHE A 57 -8.83 11.98 5.11
C PHE A 57 -10.21 12.62 4.95
N ASP A 58 -10.59 13.57 5.82
CA ASP A 58 -11.94 14.18 5.82
C ASP A 58 -12.28 14.91 4.52
N ASN A 59 -11.26 15.44 3.84
CA ASN A 59 -11.43 16.19 2.59
C ASN A 59 -11.22 15.32 1.34
N MET A 60 -10.84 14.05 1.49
CA MET A 60 -10.65 13.15 0.36
C MET A 60 -12.00 12.67 -0.16
N LYS A 61 -12.08 12.49 -1.48
CA LYS A 61 -13.29 11.93 -2.10
C LYS A 61 -13.38 10.43 -1.78
N VAL A 62 -14.44 10.02 -1.09
CA VAL A 62 -14.83 8.61 -1.01
C VAL A 62 -15.52 8.20 -2.31
N MET A 63 -15.06 7.10 -2.91
CA MET A 63 -15.63 6.56 -4.14
C MET A 63 -16.98 5.87 -3.86
N ASN A 64 -17.84 5.84 -4.88
CA ASN A 64 -19.21 5.34 -4.71
C ASN A 64 -19.23 3.82 -4.54
N GLY A 65 -18.49 3.11 -5.40
CA GLY A 65 -18.30 1.67 -5.31
C GLY A 65 -17.21 1.28 -4.32
N THR A 66 -17.15 -0.01 -4.03
CA THR A 66 -15.98 -0.59 -3.36
C THR A 66 -14.78 -0.55 -4.29
N TYR A 67 -13.58 -0.80 -3.75
CA TYR A 67 -12.37 -1.04 -4.53
C TYR A 67 -12.67 -1.97 -5.71
N LYS A 68 -13.24 -3.15 -5.44
CA LYS A 68 -13.55 -4.15 -6.46
C LYS A 68 -14.58 -3.70 -7.49
N ASP A 69 -15.60 -2.95 -7.08
CA ASP A 69 -16.65 -2.48 -7.99
C ASP A 69 -16.15 -1.41 -8.97
N GLU A 70 -15.12 -0.65 -8.57
CA GLU A 70 -14.57 0.48 -9.30
C GLU A 70 -13.44 0.07 -10.28
N MET A 71 -12.90 -1.14 -10.14
CA MET A 71 -11.91 -1.72 -11.04
C MET A 71 -12.46 -1.86 -12.48
N HIS A 72 -11.71 -1.36 -13.46
CA HIS A 72 -12.10 -1.20 -14.87
C HIS A 72 -13.30 -0.26 -15.12
N VAL A 73 -13.76 0.47 -14.10
CA VAL A 73 -14.80 1.50 -14.22
C VAL A 73 -14.20 2.90 -14.04
N SER A 74 -13.52 3.13 -12.91
CA SER A 74 -12.87 4.42 -12.62
C SER A 74 -11.35 4.34 -12.60
N TYR A 75 -10.79 3.14 -12.43
CA TYR A 75 -9.36 2.91 -12.46
C TYR A 75 -8.99 1.55 -13.05
N ASP A 76 -7.73 1.42 -13.46
CA ASP A 76 -7.04 0.16 -13.65
C ASP A 76 -5.78 0.13 -12.79
N VAL A 77 -5.17 -1.04 -12.69
CA VAL A 77 -3.94 -1.25 -11.94
C VAL A 77 -2.89 -1.77 -12.91
N GLU A 78 -1.66 -1.28 -12.77
CA GLU A 78 -0.54 -1.77 -13.60
C GLU A 78 -0.33 -3.29 -13.40
N PHE A 79 -0.61 -3.76 -12.18
CA PHE A 79 -0.46 -5.15 -11.74
C PHE A 79 -1.61 -5.58 -10.83
N THR A 80 -1.44 -6.67 -10.08
CA THR A 80 -2.53 -7.29 -9.32
C THR A 80 -2.71 -6.66 -7.94
N ILE A 81 -3.96 -6.49 -7.53
CA ILE A 81 -4.34 -6.29 -6.13
C ILE A 81 -5.29 -7.43 -5.75
N ASP A 82 -4.83 -8.28 -4.85
CA ASP A 82 -5.57 -9.45 -4.40
C ASP A 82 -6.52 -9.09 -3.27
N VAL A 83 -7.71 -9.67 -3.31
CA VAL A 83 -8.73 -9.52 -2.28
C VAL A 83 -9.23 -10.87 -1.79
N ASP A 84 -9.56 -10.95 -0.51
CA ASP A 84 -10.21 -12.12 0.05
C ASP A 84 -11.68 -12.25 -0.40
N LYS A 85 -12.35 -13.31 0.07
CA LYS A 85 -13.76 -13.58 -0.26
C LYS A 85 -14.73 -12.50 0.24
N LYS A 86 -14.30 -11.65 1.18
CA LYS A 86 -15.08 -10.54 1.77
C LYS A 86 -14.68 -9.18 1.18
N GLY A 87 -13.76 -9.14 0.22
CA GLY A 87 -13.30 -7.92 -0.45
C GLY A 87 -12.17 -7.19 0.27
N TYR A 88 -11.57 -7.76 1.32
CA TYR A 88 -10.42 -7.16 2.00
C TYR A 88 -9.14 -7.40 1.22
N ILE A 89 -8.32 -6.35 1.05
CA ILE A 89 -7.04 -6.47 0.36
C ILE A 89 -6.11 -7.43 1.12
N THR A 90 -5.54 -8.40 0.43
CA THR A 90 -4.59 -9.38 0.98
C THR A 90 -3.16 -9.10 0.53
N GLN A 91 -2.98 -8.62 -0.68
CA GLN A 91 -1.69 -8.35 -1.30
C GLN A 91 -1.87 -7.32 -2.43
N PHE A 92 -0.81 -6.56 -2.73
CA PHE A 92 -0.74 -5.81 -3.98
C PHE A 92 0.68 -5.84 -4.55
N GLU A 93 0.78 -5.70 -5.87
CA GLU A 93 2.04 -5.60 -6.61
C GLU A 93 2.42 -4.14 -6.90
N HIS A 94 3.71 -3.86 -7.03
CA HIS A 94 4.24 -2.54 -7.34
C HIS A 94 5.42 -2.58 -8.32
N THR A 95 5.65 -1.44 -9.00
CA THR A 95 6.76 -1.21 -9.95
C THR A 95 7.72 -0.11 -9.50
N PHE A 96 7.83 0.10 -8.18
CA PHE A 96 8.76 1.09 -7.64
C PHE A 96 10.16 0.89 -8.21
N GLN A 97 10.75 1.96 -8.74
CA GLN A 97 12.18 1.97 -9.05
C GLN A 97 12.98 1.60 -7.80
N LEU A 98 14.13 0.94 -8.00
CA LEU A 98 14.98 0.50 -6.90
C LEU A 98 15.29 1.65 -5.93
N GLU A 99 15.63 2.82 -6.45
CA GLU A 99 15.95 4.00 -5.67
C GLU A 99 14.77 4.45 -4.81
N ARG A 100 13.54 4.42 -5.36
CA ARG A 100 12.33 4.75 -4.61
C ARG A 100 12.07 3.74 -3.50
N TYR A 101 12.18 2.45 -3.79
CA TYR A 101 12.02 1.40 -2.78
C TYR A 101 13.00 1.60 -1.62
N LEU A 102 14.29 1.75 -1.93
CA LEU A 102 15.33 1.99 -0.92
C LEU A 102 15.10 3.26 -0.12
N ASP A 103 14.66 4.33 -0.77
CA ASP A 103 14.38 5.60 -0.10
C ASP A 103 13.17 5.51 0.85
N LEU A 104 12.09 4.82 0.45
CA LEU A 104 10.94 4.58 1.33
C LEU A 104 11.33 3.81 2.60
N VAL A 105 12.26 2.86 2.52
CA VAL A 105 12.80 2.17 3.70
C VAL A 105 13.66 3.12 4.54
N ARG A 106 14.63 3.81 3.94
CA ARG A 106 15.55 4.73 4.64
C ARG A 106 14.83 5.84 5.40
N THR A 107 13.79 6.39 4.78
CA THR A 107 13.00 7.49 5.33
C THR A 107 11.90 7.02 6.30
N LYS A 108 11.79 5.70 6.53
CA LYS A 108 10.72 5.08 7.32
C LYS A 108 9.33 5.53 6.85
N SER A 109 9.18 5.60 5.53
CA SER A 109 7.92 5.95 4.87
C SER A 109 6.90 4.83 4.99
N TYR A 110 7.34 3.57 5.10
CA TYR A 110 6.51 2.51 5.63
C TYR A 110 6.36 2.67 7.15
N LYS A 111 5.15 2.99 7.62
CA LYS A 111 4.86 3.13 9.06
C LYS A 111 3.42 2.77 9.36
N VAL A 112 3.16 2.43 10.61
CA VAL A 112 1.82 2.23 11.15
C VAL A 112 1.49 3.41 12.06
N ILE A 113 0.38 4.09 11.78
CA ILE A 113 -0.09 5.25 12.56
C ILE A 113 -1.44 4.90 13.16
N LYS A 114 -1.53 4.84 14.48
CA LYS A 114 -2.81 4.75 15.18
C LYS A 114 -3.45 6.14 15.27
N THR A 115 -4.67 6.24 14.79
CA THR A 115 -5.44 7.49 14.75
C THR A 115 -6.90 7.26 15.13
N ASN A 116 -7.60 8.33 15.48
CA ASN A 116 -9.05 8.33 15.50
C ASN A 116 -9.56 8.97 14.20
N TRP A 117 -10.61 8.39 13.62
CA TRP A 117 -11.26 8.91 12.43
C TRP A 117 -12.72 8.46 12.40
N CYS A 118 -13.64 9.36 12.02
CA CYS A 118 -15.08 9.06 12.01
C CYS A 118 -15.64 8.47 13.33
N GLY A 119 -15.05 8.84 14.48
CA GLY A 119 -15.47 8.36 15.81
C GLY A 119 -14.98 6.95 16.17
N GLN A 120 -14.08 6.37 15.39
CA GLN A 120 -13.50 5.03 15.59
C GLN A 120 -11.96 5.09 15.54
N THR A 121 -11.30 4.13 16.20
CA THR A 121 -9.85 3.97 16.10
C THR A 121 -9.48 3.17 14.85
N PHE A 122 -8.50 3.67 14.10
CA PHE A 122 -7.93 3.04 12.92
C PHE A 122 -6.41 2.98 13.04
N HIS A 123 -5.82 2.02 12.33
CA HIS A 123 -4.41 1.92 12.01
C HIS A 123 -4.21 2.25 10.53
N VAL A 124 -3.45 3.30 10.25
CA VAL A 124 -3.06 3.68 8.89
C VAL A 124 -1.69 3.11 8.60
N MET A 125 -1.59 2.33 7.54
CA MET A 125 -0.36 1.74 7.05
C MET A 125 0.04 2.42 5.76
N THR A 126 1.17 3.11 5.77
CA THR A 126 1.64 3.90 4.62
C THR A 126 2.57 3.09 3.73
N TYR A 127 2.44 3.27 2.42
CA TYR A 127 3.28 2.62 1.39
C TYR A 127 3.93 3.65 0.45
N SER A 128 4.00 4.89 0.92
CA SER A 128 4.40 6.08 0.18
C SER A 128 4.93 7.13 1.16
N TYR A 129 5.54 8.20 0.64
CA TYR A 129 5.87 9.35 1.49
C TYR A 129 4.61 9.93 2.12
N LEU A 130 4.73 10.50 3.33
CA LEU A 130 3.57 10.94 4.10
C LEU A 130 2.76 12.00 3.35
N GLU A 131 3.45 12.93 2.68
CA GLU A 131 2.88 13.97 1.84
C GLU A 131 2.10 13.43 0.64
N GLU A 132 2.51 12.27 0.10
CA GLU A 132 1.78 11.59 -0.98
C GLU A 132 0.55 10.86 -0.42
N VAL A 133 0.60 10.37 0.82
CA VAL A 133 -0.55 9.73 1.50
C VAL A 133 -1.64 10.73 1.83
N ILE A 134 -1.28 11.86 2.44
CA ILE A 134 -2.25 12.90 2.89
C ILE A 134 -2.66 13.85 1.76
N HIS A 135 -2.22 13.60 0.53
CA HIS A 135 -2.48 14.50 -0.58
C HIS A 135 -4.00 14.61 -0.83
N PRO A 136 -4.59 15.82 -0.84
CA PRO A 136 -6.06 15.98 -0.84
C PRO A 136 -6.74 15.57 -2.14
N LYS A 137 -5.99 15.35 -3.23
CA LYS A 137 -6.53 14.80 -4.49
C LYS A 137 -6.60 13.27 -4.50
N ASN A 138 -6.07 12.61 -3.47
CA ASN A 138 -6.26 11.19 -3.31
C ASN A 138 -7.75 10.89 -3.11
N VAL A 139 -8.11 9.65 -3.44
CA VAL A 139 -9.44 9.11 -3.24
C VAL A 139 -9.38 7.97 -2.24
N LEU A 140 -10.52 7.73 -1.60
CA LEU A 140 -10.71 6.64 -0.67
C LEU A 140 -11.62 5.60 -1.30
N PHE A 141 -11.14 4.37 -1.39
CA PHE A 141 -11.97 3.22 -1.75
C PHE A 141 -12.31 2.43 -0.50
N LYS A 142 -13.60 2.13 -0.32
CA LYS A 142 -14.03 1.16 0.67
C LYS A 142 -13.64 -0.23 0.21
N CYS A 143 -13.08 -1.08 1.08
CA CYS A 143 -12.86 -2.48 0.71
C CYS A 143 -14.20 -3.22 0.53
N ASN A 144 -15.17 -2.92 1.39
CA ASN A 144 -16.54 -3.44 1.30
C ASN A 144 -17.52 -2.48 2.00
N LEU A 145 -18.77 -2.91 2.15
CA LEU A 145 -19.85 -2.10 2.76
C LEU A 145 -19.75 -1.95 4.28
N ALA A 146 -18.81 -2.61 4.96
CA ALA A 146 -18.64 -2.51 6.41
C ALA A 146 -17.93 -1.22 6.86
N GLU A 147 -17.27 -0.51 5.94
CA GLU A 147 -16.59 0.77 6.21
C GLU A 147 -15.54 0.69 7.34
N ASP A 148 -14.94 -0.49 7.51
CA ASP A 148 -13.91 -0.79 8.50
C ASP A 148 -12.49 -0.82 7.91
N VAL A 149 -12.37 -0.82 6.58
CA VAL A 149 -11.10 -0.79 5.86
C VAL A 149 -11.21 0.03 4.58
N PHE A 150 -10.26 0.95 4.37
CA PHE A 150 -10.19 1.84 3.22
C PHE A 150 -8.81 1.80 2.57
N VAL A 151 -8.78 1.98 1.25
CA VAL A 151 -7.56 2.20 0.46
C VAL A 151 -7.46 3.68 0.14
N VAL A 152 -6.31 4.28 0.46
CA VAL A 152 -5.93 5.61 -0.03
C VAL A 152 -5.19 5.42 -1.34
N ALA A 153 -5.71 6.04 -2.39
CA ALA A 153 -5.18 5.89 -3.74
C ALA A 153 -5.03 7.24 -4.46
N GLU A 154 -3.97 7.36 -5.24
CA GLU A 154 -3.89 8.39 -6.28
C GLU A 154 -4.34 7.78 -7.60
N LEU A 155 -5.17 8.52 -8.35
CA LEU A 155 -5.60 8.11 -9.70
C LEU A 155 -4.87 8.97 -10.74
N VAL A 156 -3.91 8.37 -11.43
CA VAL A 156 -3.01 9.02 -12.39
C VAL A 156 -3.48 8.76 -13.82
N SER A 157 -3.47 9.79 -14.67
CA SER A 157 -3.81 9.58 -16.08
C SER A 157 -2.72 8.76 -16.78
N ASN A 158 -3.13 7.63 -17.37
CA ASN A 158 -2.23 6.81 -18.18
C ASN A 158 -1.80 7.62 -19.42
N ARG A 159 -0.49 7.87 -19.57
CA ARG A 159 0.06 8.66 -20.69
C ARG A 159 0.46 7.80 -21.90
N SER A 160 0.40 6.48 -21.78
CA SER A 160 1.04 5.55 -22.74
C SER A 160 0.13 5.04 -23.84
N ASP A 161 -1.19 5.10 -23.66
CA ASP A 161 -2.12 4.54 -24.66
C ASP A 161 -2.85 5.65 -25.43
N GLU A 162 -2.31 5.99 -26.60
CA GLU A 162 -3.05 6.71 -27.65
C GLU A 162 -4.30 5.92 -28.14
N SER A 163 -4.53 4.70 -27.65
CA SER A 163 -5.74 3.90 -27.88
C SER A 163 -6.67 3.74 -26.67
N ALA A 164 -6.33 4.25 -25.47
CA ALA A 164 -7.19 4.14 -24.28
C ALA A 164 -8.24 5.27 -24.16
N THR A 165 -8.35 6.12 -25.19
CA THR A 165 -9.37 7.16 -25.24
C THR A 165 -10.69 6.60 -25.78
N GLU A 166 -11.37 5.80 -24.96
CA GLU A 166 -12.84 5.83 -24.98
C GLU A 166 -13.47 6.03 -23.58
N HIS A 167 -12.76 5.83 -22.45
CA HIS A 167 -13.44 5.79 -21.14
C HIS A 167 -12.78 6.53 -19.95
N GLY A 168 -11.64 7.20 -20.10
CA GLY A 168 -11.08 8.05 -19.02
C GLY A 168 -10.63 7.28 -17.75
N ILE A 169 -10.35 5.98 -17.90
CA ILE A 169 -9.81 5.10 -16.85
C ILE A 169 -8.38 5.56 -16.50
N ARG A 170 -8.05 5.54 -15.21
CA ARG A 170 -6.77 6.03 -14.65
C ARG A 170 -6.02 4.92 -13.95
N ASP A 171 -4.70 5.01 -13.89
CA ASP A 171 -3.88 4.06 -13.15
C ASP A 171 -3.98 4.36 -11.65
N LEU A 172 -4.20 3.34 -10.84
CA LEU A 172 -4.26 3.44 -9.38
C LEU A 172 -2.88 3.25 -8.78
N HIS A 173 -2.40 4.27 -8.06
CA HIS A 173 -1.25 4.16 -7.18
C HIS A 173 -1.70 3.99 -5.74
N PHE A 174 -1.40 2.84 -5.14
CA PHE A 174 -1.74 2.52 -3.76
C PHE A 174 -0.84 3.33 -2.81
N ARG A 175 -1.44 4.16 -1.94
CA ARG A 175 -0.69 5.06 -1.03
C ARG A 175 -0.72 4.58 0.41
N ALA A 176 -1.87 4.13 0.90
CA ALA A 176 -2.03 3.64 2.27
C ALA A 176 -3.24 2.73 2.42
N LEU A 177 -3.24 1.89 3.46
CA LEU A 177 -4.40 1.16 3.93
C LEU A 177 -4.81 1.72 5.30
N ILE A 178 -6.08 2.09 5.45
CA ILE A 178 -6.66 2.54 6.72
C ILE A 178 -7.53 1.38 7.21
N SER A 179 -7.25 0.82 8.39
CA SER A 179 -7.93 -0.39 8.88
C SER A 179 -8.28 -0.30 10.36
N ALA A 180 -9.50 -0.72 10.71
CA ALA A 180 -9.89 -0.99 12.08
C ALA A 180 -9.94 -2.49 12.41
N ARG A 181 -9.32 -3.33 11.56
CA ARG A 181 -9.40 -4.78 11.59
C ARG A 181 -8.05 -5.40 11.94
N ASP A 182 -7.68 -5.29 13.21
CA ASP A 182 -6.46 -5.90 13.75
C ASP A 182 -6.48 -7.43 13.67
N ASP A 183 -7.65 -8.05 13.49
CA ASP A 183 -7.78 -9.49 13.24
C ASP A 183 -7.37 -9.91 11.82
N LEU A 184 -7.43 -8.99 10.85
CA LEU A 184 -6.99 -9.21 9.47
C LEU A 184 -5.59 -8.64 9.22
N TYR A 185 -5.28 -7.51 9.85
CA TYR A 185 -4.07 -6.72 9.68
C TYR A 185 -3.37 -6.53 11.02
N PRO A 186 -2.84 -7.60 11.64
CA PRO A 186 -2.38 -7.54 13.02
C PRO A 186 -1.08 -6.75 13.14
N LEU A 187 -0.96 -5.95 14.21
CA LEU A 187 0.13 -4.99 14.39
C LEU A 187 1.51 -5.65 14.51
N ASP A 188 1.58 -6.83 15.12
CA ASP A 188 2.81 -7.62 15.24
C ASP A 188 3.32 -8.04 13.85
N TYR A 189 2.43 -8.46 12.97
CA TYR A 189 2.78 -8.70 11.57
C TYR A 189 3.16 -7.41 10.85
N MET A 190 2.44 -6.30 11.03
CA MET A 190 2.69 -5.06 10.29
C MET A 190 3.97 -4.33 10.70
N CYS A 191 4.31 -4.38 11.99
CA CYS A 191 5.49 -3.72 12.54
C CYS A 191 6.76 -4.57 12.46
N GLU A 192 6.65 -5.85 12.12
CA GLU A 192 7.78 -6.74 11.84
C GLU A 192 7.93 -6.93 10.32
N PRO A 193 8.65 -6.01 9.62
CA PRO A 193 8.84 -6.13 8.19
C PRO A 193 9.80 -7.26 7.84
N ASP A 194 9.52 -7.93 6.73
CA ASP A 194 10.44 -8.76 5.97
C ASP A 194 10.68 -8.05 4.64
N PHE A 195 11.64 -7.11 4.64
CA PHE A 195 12.08 -6.42 3.43
C PHE A 195 13.00 -7.34 2.63
N ASP A 196 12.49 -7.87 1.53
CA ASP A 196 13.20 -8.82 0.66
C ASP A 196 13.61 -8.15 -0.64
N LEU A 197 14.90 -7.79 -0.74
CA LEU A 197 15.48 -7.17 -1.92
C LEU A 197 16.36 -8.18 -2.67
N SER A 198 16.01 -8.46 -3.93
CA SER A 198 16.87 -9.13 -4.90
C SER A 198 17.28 -8.14 -5.99
N ILE A 199 18.52 -8.24 -6.47
CA ILE A 199 19.05 -7.40 -7.58
C ILE A 199 19.65 -8.23 -8.71
N ASP A 200 19.61 -9.56 -8.58
CA ASP A 200 20.21 -10.52 -9.51
C ASP A 200 19.17 -11.09 -10.50
#